data_AF-N9WBP2-F1
#
_entry.id   AF-N9WBP2-F1
#
_cell.length_a   1.000
_cell.length_b   1.000
_cell.length_c   1.000
_cell.angle_alpha   90.00
_cell.angle_beta   90.00
_cell.angle_gamma   90.00
#
_symmetry.space_group_name_H-M   'P 1'
#
loop_
_entity.id
_entity.type
_entity.pdbx_description
1 polymer ?
#
loop_
_entity_poly.entity_id
_entity_poly.type
_entity_poly.pdbx_seq_one_letter_code
_entity_poly.pdbx_strand_id
1 'polypeptide(L)'
;MVSAVWNDTTIAASDETIVVEGNHYFPPSAVNQELLEASAHTSVCPIKGTARYFHIRVGSALNADAAWSYPDPNPVAEAIRDHIAFWKGVEVG
;
A
#
# COMPACT_ATOMS: atom_id res chain seq x y z
N MET A 1 -6.55 -1.05 15.94
CA MET A 1 -5.31 -1.31 15.20
C MET A 1 -5.64 -2.16 14.01
N VAL A 2 -5.42 -1.61 12.83
CA VAL A 2 -5.61 -2.30 11.55
C VAL A 2 -4.27 -2.90 11.14
N SER A 3 -4.29 -4.10 10.59
CA SER A 3 -3.11 -4.80 10.10
C SER A 3 -3.24 -5.16 8.63
N ALA A 4 -2.11 -5.26 7.93
CA ALA A 4 -2.01 -5.82 6.60
C ALA A 4 -1.09 -7.05 6.66
N VAL A 5 -1.66 -8.23 6.44
CA VAL A 5 -0.97 -9.53 6.62
C VAL A 5 -0.99 -10.33 5.32
N TRP A 6 0.15 -10.92 4.96
CA TRP A 6 0.26 -11.83 3.83
C TRP A 6 1.26 -12.93 4.14
N ASN A 7 0.93 -14.19 3.83
CA ASN A 7 1.73 -15.37 4.18
C ASN A 7 2.19 -15.36 5.66
N ASP A 8 1.23 -15.19 6.57
CA ASP A 8 1.45 -15.14 8.03
C ASP A 8 2.45 -14.06 8.49
N THR A 9 2.75 -13.09 7.63
CA THR A 9 3.71 -12.00 7.91
C THR A 9 2.99 -10.66 7.88
N THR A 10 3.10 -9.91 8.98
CA THR A 10 2.60 -8.53 9.06
C THR A 10 3.49 -7.60 8.25
N ILE A 11 2.92 -7.02 7.19
CA ILE A 11 3.59 -6.05 6.33
C ILE A 11 3.41 -4.64 6.90
N ALA A 12 2.24 -4.35 7.45
CA ALA A 12 1.93 -3.06 8.07
C ALA A 12 0.96 -3.21 9.24
N ALA A 13 1.05 -2.34 10.23
CA ALA A 13 0.08 -2.23 11.32
C ALA A 13 0.00 -0.80 11.85
N SER A 14 -1.20 -0.23 11.95
CA SER A 14 -1.40 1.14 12.43
C SER A 14 -2.80 1.38 12.98
N ASP A 15 -2.92 2.33 13.91
CA ASP A 15 -4.20 2.93 14.31
C ASP A 15 -4.54 4.19 13.50
N GLU A 16 -3.62 4.69 12.68
CA GLU A 16 -3.69 5.97 11.99
C GLU A 16 -3.95 5.80 10.48
N THR A 17 -4.58 4.70 10.07
CA THR A 17 -4.89 4.47 8.66
C THR A 17 -5.98 5.43 8.17
N ILE A 18 -5.86 5.88 6.92
CA ILE A 18 -6.91 6.66 6.24
C ILE A 18 -7.72 5.71 5.35
N VAL A 19 -9.05 5.75 5.43
CA VAL A 19 -9.90 4.91 4.59
C VAL A 19 -10.41 5.71 3.40
N VAL A 20 -10.07 5.25 2.19
CA VAL A 20 -10.56 5.82 0.93
C VAL A 20 -11.07 4.70 0.03
N GLU A 21 -12.33 4.81 -0.40
CA GLU A 21 -12.99 3.82 -1.27
C GLU A 21 -12.88 2.38 -0.73
N GLY A 22 -13.00 2.22 0.59
CA GLY A 22 -12.92 0.92 1.27
C GLY A 22 -11.50 0.36 1.46
N ASN A 23 -10.45 1.07 1.03
CA ASN A 23 -9.07 0.67 1.23
C ASN A 23 -8.46 1.43 2.42
N HIS A 24 -7.72 0.71 3.27
CA HIS A 24 -6.88 1.33 4.29
C HIS A 24 -5.54 1.75 3.69
N TYR A 25 -5.23 3.03 3.84
CA TYR A 25 -3.96 3.65 3.49
C TYR A 25 -3.14 3.81 4.77
N PHE A 26 -2.06 3.03 4.88
CA PHE A 26 -1.16 3.02 6.02
C PHE A 26 -0.09 4.11 5.87
N PRO A 27 0.25 4.84 6.95
CA PRO A 27 1.35 5.79 6.89
C PRO A 27 2.66 5.04 6.59
N PRO A 28 3.61 5.63 5.83
CA PRO A 28 4.85 4.95 5.43
C PRO A 28 5.67 4.38 6.59
N SER A 29 5.59 5.04 7.76
CA SER A 29 6.27 4.63 9.00
C SER A 29 5.71 3.36 9.62
N ALA A 30 4.47 2.99 9.29
CA ALA A 30 3.80 1.78 9.78
C ALA A 30 4.00 0.57 8.87
N VAL A 31 4.73 0.73 7.76
CA VAL A 31 4.94 -0.31 6.74
C VAL A 31 6.37 -0.80 6.79
N ASN A 32 6.57 -2.11 6.82
CA ASN A 32 7.88 -2.71 6.68
C ASN A 32 8.36 -2.62 5.23
N GLN A 33 9.13 -1.57 4.94
CA GLN A 33 9.69 -1.29 3.61
C GLN A 33 10.63 -2.39 3.12
N GLU A 34 11.24 -3.20 4.00
CA GLU A 34 12.14 -4.30 3.60
C GLU A 34 11.39 -5.42 2.88
N LEU A 35 10.08 -5.52 3.09
CA LEU A 35 9.22 -6.48 2.40
C LEU A 35 8.68 -5.94 1.06
N LEU A 36 8.95 -4.66 0.73
CA LEU A 36 8.46 -4.03 -0.48
C LEU A 36 9.56 -3.90 -1.53
N GLU A 37 9.23 -4.31 -2.75
CA GLU A 37 10.09 -4.12 -3.91
C GLU A 37 9.40 -3.22 -4.93
N ALA A 38 10.09 -2.19 -5.42
CA ALA A 38 9.52 -1.27 -6.39
C ALA A 38 9.15 -2.01 -7.70
N SER A 39 7.93 -1.80 -8.16
CA SER A 39 7.48 -2.28 -9.46
C SER A 39 7.71 -1.24 -10.54
N ALA A 40 7.93 -1.70 -11.78
CA ALA A 40 7.86 -0.84 -12.96
C ALA A 40 6.42 -0.46 -13.33
N HIS A 41 5.42 -1.12 -12.74
CA HIS A 41 4.01 -0.85 -13.02
C HIS A 41 3.56 0.46 -12.37
N THR A 42 2.81 1.24 -13.13
CA THR A 42 2.13 2.47 -12.68
C THR A 42 0.77 2.54 -13.34
N SER A 43 -0.16 3.25 -12.71
CA SER A 43 -1.49 3.51 -13.28
C SER A 43 -1.90 4.94 -12.96
N VAL A 44 -2.77 5.52 -13.79
CA VAL A 44 -3.25 6.90 -13.62
C VAL A 44 -4.71 6.88 -13.21
N CYS A 45 -5.00 7.50 -12.06
CA CYS A 45 -6.35 7.81 -11.64
C CYS A 45 -6.62 9.30 -11.86
N PRO A 46 -7.66 9.69 -12.63
CA PRO A 46 -7.97 11.09 -12.87
C PRO A 46 -8.18 11.92 -11.59
N ILE A 47 -8.64 11.26 -10.52
CA ILE A 47 -8.95 11.89 -9.24
C ILE A 47 -7.73 11.88 -8.32
N LYS A 48 -7.02 10.74 -8.21
CA LYS A 48 -5.98 10.55 -7.19
C LYS A 48 -4.57 10.87 -7.67
N GLY A 49 -4.32 10.89 -8.97
CA GLY A 49 -2.97 11.04 -9.55
C GLY A 49 -2.39 9.70 -10.01
N THR A 50 -1.06 9.63 -10.10
CA THR A 50 -0.35 8.44 -10.58
C THR A 50 -0.01 7.49 -9.42
N ALA A 51 -0.56 6.29 -9.45
CA ALA A 51 -0.22 5.23 -8.52
C ALA A 51 1.13 4.60 -8.90
N ARG A 52 1.98 4.37 -7.89
CA ARG A 52 3.16 3.50 -7.98
C ARG A 52 2.89 2.21 -7.25
N TYR A 53 3.31 1.10 -7.84
CA TYR A 53 3.10 -0.22 -7.27
C TYR A 53 4.38 -0.79 -6.67
N PHE A 54 4.19 -1.68 -5.70
CA PHE A 54 5.24 -2.47 -5.09
C PHE A 54 4.85 -3.94 -5.12
N HIS A 55 5.82 -4.80 -5.36
CA HIS A 55 5.68 -6.21 -5.03
C HIS A 55 5.91 -6.39 -3.54
N ILE A 56 5.32 -7.43 -2.97
CA ILE A 56 5.57 -7.85 -1.58
C ILE A 56 6.39 -9.13 -1.62
N ARG A 57 7.55 -9.14 -0.97
CA ARG A 57 8.40 -10.33 -0.85
C ARG A 57 8.43 -10.79 0.60
N VAL A 58 8.04 -12.05 0.82
CA VAL A 58 8.12 -12.73 2.11
C VAL A 58 8.89 -14.03 1.89
N GLY A 59 10.15 -14.07 2.33
CA GLY A 59 11.05 -15.18 2.02
C GLY A 59 11.23 -15.36 0.51
N SER A 60 10.90 -16.54 -0.01
CA SER A 60 10.95 -16.85 -1.44
C SER A 60 9.66 -16.50 -2.20
N ALA A 61 8.56 -16.18 -1.48
CA ALA A 61 7.28 -15.87 -2.09
C ALA A 61 7.23 -14.40 -2.54
N LEU A 62 6.65 -14.17 -3.71
CA LEU A 62 6.46 -12.84 -4.30
C LEU A 62 4.98 -12.61 -4.63
N ASN A 63 4.40 -11.54 -4.09
CA ASN A 63 3.10 -11.03 -4.49
C ASN A 63 3.28 -9.83 -5.41
N ALA A 64 3.11 -10.04 -6.71
CA ALA A 64 3.38 -9.02 -7.72
C ALA A 64 2.33 -7.90 -7.70
N ASP A 65 2.83 -6.67 -7.61
CA ASP A 65 2.07 -5.41 -7.56
C ASP A 65 0.95 -5.48 -6.54
N ALA A 66 1.26 -5.91 -5.31
CA ALA A 66 0.30 -6.19 -4.25
C ALA A 66 0.15 -5.05 -3.23
N ALA A 67 0.99 -4.01 -3.36
CA ALA A 67 0.85 -2.76 -2.65
C ALA A 67 0.92 -1.59 -3.64
N TRP A 68 0.31 -0.46 -3.30
CA TRP A 68 0.41 0.77 -4.10
C TRP A 68 0.40 2.01 -3.23
N SER A 69 0.97 3.10 -3.75
CA SER A 69 0.94 4.42 -3.14
C SER A 69 0.75 5.52 -4.19
N TYR A 70 0.36 6.70 -3.74
CA TYR A 70 0.32 7.93 -4.55
C TYR A 70 1.37 8.90 -3.99
N PRO A 71 2.59 8.97 -4.57
CA PRO A 71 3.64 9.88 -4.08
C PRO A 71 3.41 11.33 -4.49
N ASP A 72 2.69 11.54 -5.60
CA ASP A 72 2.28 12.86 -6.07
C ASP A 72 0.79 12.85 -6.38
N PRO A 73 -0.07 12.81 -5.34
CA PRO A 73 -1.50 12.82 -5.54
C PRO A 73 -2.00 14.20 -5.98
N ASN A 74 -3.17 14.21 -6.59
CA ASN A 74 -3.89 15.46 -6.82
C ASN A 74 -4.37 16.07 -5.48
N PRO A 75 -4.68 17.38 -5.42
CA PRO A 75 -5.04 18.06 -4.17
C PRO A 75 -6.19 17.41 -3.38
N VAL A 76 -7.14 16.79 -4.08
CA VAL A 76 -8.29 16.11 -3.45
C VAL A 76 -7.92 14.79 -2.75
N ALA A 77 -6.76 14.22 -3.06
CA ALA A 77 -6.21 12.99 -2.49
C ALA A 77 -4.92 13.25 -1.69
N GLU A 78 -4.62 14.50 -1.36
CA GLU A 78 -3.38 14.91 -0.68
C GLU A 78 -3.19 14.18 0.67
N ALA A 79 -4.29 13.90 1.38
CA ALA A 79 -4.26 13.23 2.67
C ALA A 79 -3.61 11.82 2.63
N ILE A 80 -3.65 11.14 1.47
CA ILE A 80 -3.04 9.82 1.29
C ILE A 80 -1.67 9.88 0.61
N ARG A 81 -1.03 11.05 0.53
CA ARG A 81 0.32 11.18 -0.03
C ARG A 81 1.26 10.18 0.64
N ASP A 82 1.96 9.43 -0.20
CA ASP A 82 2.91 8.36 0.16
C ASP A 82 2.34 7.20 0.97
N HIS A 83 1.08 7.26 1.43
CA HIS A 83 0.47 6.17 2.17
C HIS A 83 0.30 4.95 1.26
N ILE A 84 0.42 3.77 1.87
CA ILE A 84 0.47 2.51 1.17
C ILE A 84 -0.79 1.72 1.47
N ALA A 85 -1.45 1.24 0.42
CA ALA A 85 -2.59 0.34 0.51
C ALA A 85 -2.25 -1.02 -0.14
N PHE A 86 -3.03 -2.05 0.21
CA PHE A 86 -2.72 -3.45 -0.10
C PHE A 86 -3.93 -4.19 -0.68
N TRP A 87 -3.68 -5.17 -1.53
CA TRP A 87 -4.70 -6.03 -2.18
C TRP A 87 -4.11 -7.39 -2.57
N LYS A 88 -4.76 -8.12 -3.49
CA LYS A 88 -4.28 -9.40 -4.05
C LYS A 88 -3.96 -10.46 -2.98
N GLY A 89 -4.92 -10.67 -2.08
CA GLY A 89 -4.82 -11.67 -1.02
C GLY A 89 -4.04 -11.23 0.21
N VAL A 90 -3.62 -9.95 0.29
CA VAL A 90 -3.24 -9.34 1.57
C VAL A 90 -4.52 -9.16 2.39
N GLU A 91 -4.55 -9.73 3.58
CA GLU A 91 -5.65 -9.57 4.54
C GLU A 91 -5.49 -8.24 5.26
N VAL A 92 -6.49 -7.37 5.14
CA VAL A 92 -6.50 -6.03 5.75
C VAL A 92 -7.67 -5.94 6.71
N GLY A 93 -7.38 -5.79 8.00
CA GLY A 93 -8.37 -5.79 9.08
C GLY A 93 -7.78 -5.66 10.47
#